data_AF-A0A959L5I2-F1
#
_entry.id   AF-A0A959L5I2-F1
#
_cell.length_a   1.000
_cell.length_b   1.000
_cell.length_c   1.000
_cell.angle_alpha   90.00
_cell.angle_beta   90.00
_cell.angle_gamma   90.00
#
_symmetry.space_group_name_H-M   'P 1'
#
loop_
_entity.id
_entity.type
_entity.pdbx_description
1 polymer ?
#
loop_
_entity_poly.entity_id
_entity_poly.type
_entity_poly.pdbx_seq_one_letter_code
_entity_poly.pdbx_strand_id
1 'polypeptide(L)'
;MSTKEDDSILEELIASGRLSIEDFDEINSLSTNLLDKMIVDTPQSMDKRFYDFLALQNKKSKSITWKSFSFAASVILLLGFFGGYMFNKHKNSDQSDLTFELNKLKEEVVISKLDNQSTSARLQAVGLTQEMSEVSIKITNALLFTINNDPSDNVRIASIEALIPFGKLEEVRSGLINAIPQQKSPLVLISLAEALQKIGAV
;
A
#
# COMPACT_ATOMS: atom_id res chain seq x y z
N MET A 1 28.53 27.35 5.85
CA MET A 1 28.05 28.56 5.15
C MET A 1 26.53 28.73 5.21
N SER A 2 25.75 27.72 5.68
CA SER A 2 24.27 27.78 5.75
C SER A 2 23.70 28.56 6.94
N THR A 3 24.35 28.53 8.12
CA THR A 3 23.72 29.01 9.37
C THR A 3 23.44 30.51 9.41
N LYS A 4 24.27 31.36 8.78
CA LYS A 4 24.08 32.81 8.81
C LYS A 4 22.90 33.31 7.95
N GLU A 5 22.57 32.56 6.91
CA GLU A 5 21.49 32.90 5.98
C GLU A 5 20.14 32.54 6.63
N ASP A 6 20.10 31.39 7.28
CA ASP A 6 18.95 30.93 8.08
C ASP A 6 18.66 31.90 9.24
N ASP A 7 19.69 32.36 9.97
CA ASP A 7 19.53 33.31 11.08
C ASP A 7 18.97 34.66 10.61
N SER A 8 19.38 35.14 9.44
CA SER A 8 18.92 36.42 8.88
C SER A 8 17.45 36.38 8.46
N ILE A 9 17.01 35.23 7.93
CA ILE A 9 15.61 34.98 7.54
C ILE A 9 14.71 34.89 8.78
N LEU A 10 15.19 34.27 9.86
CA LEU A 10 14.45 34.19 11.11
C LEU A 10 14.26 35.57 11.75
N GLU A 11 15.30 36.41 11.74
CA GLU A 11 15.22 37.80 12.22
C GLU A 11 14.22 38.64 11.38
N GLU A 12 14.21 38.48 10.06
CA GLU A 12 13.25 39.14 9.17
C GLU A 12 11.80 38.68 9.43
N LEU A 13 11.61 37.38 9.66
CA LEU A 13 10.28 36.81 9.90
C LEU A 13 9.71 37.19 11.27
N ILE A 14 10.57 37.28 12.30
CA ILE A 14 10.20 37.79 13.64
C ILE A 14 9.89 39.29 13.55
N ALA A 15 10.70 40.09 12.84
CA ALA A 15 10.48 41.53 12.67
C ALA A 15 9.22 41.86 11.86
N SER A 16 8.83 40.98 10.93
CA SER A 16 7.60 41.12 10.13
C SER A 16 6.33 40.69 10.86
N GLY A 17 6.42 40.19 12.11
CA GLY A 17 5.30 39.72 12.92
C GLY A 17 4.62 38.46 12.36
N ARG A 18 5.27 37.76 11.42
CA ARG A 18 4.75 36.55 10.77
C ARG A 18 5.10 35.27 11.51
N LEU A 19 6.02 35.35 12.47
CA LEU A 19 6.45 34.27 13.36
C LEU A 19 6.44 34.83 14.78
N SER A 20 5.53 34.34 15.63
CA SER A 20 5.53 34.68 17.05
C SER A 20 6.45 33.73 17.81
N ILE A 21 7.03 34.19 18.92
CA ILE A 21 7.81 33.34 19.82
C ILE A 21 6.94 32.22 20.42
N GLU A 22 5.62 32.44 20.48
CA GLU A 22 4.62 31.46 20.94
C GLU A 22 4.53 30.22 20.03
N ASP A 23 4.76 30.36 18.71
CA ASP A 23 4.72 29.24 17.76
C ASP A 23 5.91 28.28 17.99
N PHE A 24 7.04 28.80 18.48
CA PHE A 24 8.21 27.99 18.83
C PHE A 24 7.98 27.18 20.10
N ASP A 25 7.28 27.73 21.09
CA ASP A 25 6.94 27.02 22.32
C ASP A 25 6.00 25.84 22.05
N GLU A 26 5.06 25.99 21.11
CA GLU A 26 4.17 24.91 20.69
C GLU A 26 4.95 23.75 20.04
N ILE A 27 5.86 24.05 19.11
CA ILE A 27 6.72 23.04 18.45
C ILE A 27 7.61 22.32 19.47
N ASN A 28 8.16 23.05 20.43
CA ASN A 28 9.01 22.46 21.46
C ASN A 28 8.20 21.54 22.40
N SER A 29 6.95 21.93 22.70
CA SER A 29 6.02 21.09 23.48
C SER A 29 5.54 19.86 22.72
N LEU A 30 5.39 19.93 21.40
CA LEU A 30 5.04 18.78 20.56
C LEU A 30 6.21 17.79 20.46
N SER A 31 7.44 18.30 20.32
CA SER A 31 8.65 17.48 20.29
C SER A 31 8.82 16.67 21.59
N THR A 32 8.66 17.30 22.75
CA THR A 32 8.79 16.64 24.06
C THR A 32 7.71 15.57 24.28
N ASN A 33 6.45 15.87 23.95
CA ASN A 33 5.35 14.92 24.07
C ASN A 33 5.44 13.73 23.09
N LEU A 34 6.00 13.95 21.89
CA LEU A 34 6.20 12.86 20.91
C LEU A 34 7.38 11.95 21.30
N LEU A 35 8.45 12.51 21.86
CA LEU A 35 9.59 11.75 22.38
C LEU A 35 9.18 10.84 23.55
N ASP A 36 8.36 11.35 24.48
CA ASP A 36 7.86 10.58 25.62
C ASP A 36 6.95 9.40 25.18
N LYS A 37 6.11 9.61 24.16
CA LYS A 37 5.24 8.54 23.60
C LYS A 37 5.97 7.52 22.71
N MET A 38 7.17 7.83 22.22
CA MET A 38 7.96 6.90 21.40
C MET A 38 8.90 6.01 22.20
N ILE A 39 9.08 6.28 23.50
CA ILE A 39 9.78 5.36 24.40
C ILE A 39 8.77 4.30 24.85
N VAL A 40 8.62 3.26 24.04
CA VAL A 40 7.95 2.02 24.46
C VAL A 40 8.86 1.36 25.49
N ASP A 41 8.46 1.39 26.75
CA ASP A 41 9.13 0.64 27.83
C ASP A 41 9.06 -0.85 27.49
N THR A 42 10.12 -1.36 26.87
CA THR A 42 10.25 -2.79 26.55
C THR A 42 10.11 -3.57 27.85
N PRO A 43 9.07 -4.39 28.06
CA PRO A 43 8.97 -5.15 29.30
C PRO A 43 10.19 -6.06 29.39
N GLN A 44 10.96 -6.01 30.48
CA GLN A 44 12.16 -6.84 30.71
C GLN A 44 11.95 -8.35 30.43
N SER A 45 10.68 -8.80 30.39
CA SER A 45 10.30 -10.16 30.03
C SER A 45 10.45 -10.53 28.53
N MET A 46 10.58 -9.57 27.61
CA MET A 46 10.77 -9.86 26.18
C MET A 46 12.16 -10.46 25.91
N ASP A 47 13.20 -9.96 26.58
CA ASP A 47 14.56 -10.49 26.45
C ASP A 47 14.64 -11.94 26.90
N LYS A 48 13.98 -12.26 28.02
CA LYS A 48 13.93 -13.64 28.54
C LYS A 48 13.30 -14.60 27.53
N ARG A 49 12.18 -14.21 26.92
CA ARG A 49 11.49 -15.00 25.88
C ARG A 49 12.36 -15.18 24.63
N PHE A 50 13.12 -14.14 24.27
CA PHE A 50 14.06 -14.21 23.15
C PHE A 50 15.21 -15.20 23.42
N TYR A 51 15.83 -15.16 24.59
CA TYR A 51 16.88 -16.12 24.96
C TYR A 51 16.35 -17.56 25.14
N ASP A 52 15.15 -17.73 25.66
CA ASP A 52 14.47 -19.03 25.72
C ASP A 52 14.24 -19.60 24.30
N PHE A 53 13.84 -18.75 23.35
CA PHE A 53 13.65 -19.15 21.96
C PHE A 53 14.97 -19.56 21.27
N LEU A 54 16.05 -18.81 21.50
CA LEU A 54 17.37 -19.17 20.99
C LEU A 54 17.90 -20.48 21.59
N ALA A 55 17.62 -20.74 22.86
CA ALA A 55 17.99 -21.99 23.52
C ALA A 55 17.24 -23.21 22.96
N LEU A 56 16.00 -23.02 22.51
CA LEU A 56 15.20 -24.07 21.86
C LEU A 56 15.72 -24.43 20.46
N GLN A 57 16.18 -23.44 19.70
CA GLN A 57 16.68 -23.67 18.34
C GLN A 57 18.05 -24.37 18.32
N ASN A 58 18.85 -24.19 19.37
CA ASN A 58 20.18 -24.80 19.49
C ASN A 58 20.17 -26.27 19.98
N LYS A 59 18.99 -26.87 20.20
CA LYS A 59 18.86 -28.31 20.49
C LYS A 59 19.06 -29.11 19.19
N LYS A 60 20.32 -29.43 18.92
CA LYS A 60 20.80 -30.26 17.80
C LYS A 60 19.83 -31.41 17.47
N SER A 61 19.22 -31.32 16.29
CA SER A 61 18.51 -32.43 15.64
C SER A 61 19.45 -33.63 15.55
N LYS A 62 19.05 -34.76 16.14
CA LYS A 62 19.81 -36.00 16.06
C LYS A 62 19.86 -36.43 14.60
N SER A 63 21.05 -36.44 14.02
CA SER A 63 21.29 -36.94 12.67
C SER A 63 20.91 -38.42 12.63
N ILE A 64 19.79 -38.71 11.98
CA ILE A 64 19.36 -40.07 11.66
C ILE A 64 20.30 -40.59 10.56
N THR A 65 21.12 -41.57 10.91
CA THR A 65 22.05 -42.24 10.00
C THR A 65 21.33 -43.34 9.23
N TRP A 66 20.78 -43.00 8.06
CA TRP A 66 20.17 -43.96 7.14
C TRP A 66 21.25 -44.74 6.37
N LYS A 67 21.69 -45.88 6.91
CA LYS A 67 22.53 -46.84 6.16
C LYS A 67 21.80 -48.10 5.68
N SER A 68 20.49 -48.22 5.86
CA SER A 68 19.77 -49.42 5.41
C SER A 68 18.32 -49.13 5.02
N PHE A 69 18.08 -48.49 3.87
CA PHE A 69 16.73 -48.50 3.25
C PHE A 69 16.76 -48.22 1.75
N SER A 70 17.72 -48.78 1.01
CA SER A 70 17.84 -48.48 -0.43
C SER A 70 16.69 -49.05 -1.27
N PHE A 71 16.02 -50.12 -0.83
CA PHE A 71 14.95 -50.75 -1.62
C PHE A 71 13.55 -50.16 -1.42
N ALA A 72 13.12 -49.87 -0.17
CA ALA A 72 11.77 -49.32 0.03
C ALA A 72 11.67 -47.82 -0.28
N ALA A 73 12.82 -47.11 -0.29
CA ALA A 73 12.85 -45.71 -0.70
C ALA A 73 12.37 -45.54 -2.16
N SER A 74 12.72 -46.46 -3.07
CA SER A 74 12.26 -46.42 -4.47
C SER A 74 10.74 -46.59 -4.60
N VAL A 75 10.15 -47.50 -3.82
CA VAL A 75 8.69 -47.75 -3.82
C VAL A 75 7.92 -46.57 -3.22
N ILE A 76 8.43 -46.00 -2.12
CA ILE A 76 7.83 -44.80 -1.50
C ILE A 76 7.98 -43.58 -2.41
N LEU A 77 9.09 -43.45 -3.14
CA LEU A 77 9.30 -42.35 -4.08
C LEU A 77 8.36 -42.49 -5.28
N LEU A 78 8.16 -43.69 -5.82
CA LEU A 78 7.20 -43.91 -6.91
C LEU A 78 5.75 -43.68 -6.46
N LEU A 79 5.36 -44.18 -5.29
CA LEU A 79 4.03 -43.93 -4.73
C LEU A 79 3.81 -42.45 -4.37
N GLY A 80 4.83 -41.80 -3.81
CA GLY A 80 4.81 -40.37 -3.51
C GLY A 80 4.83 -39.49 -4.76
N PHE A 81 5.53 -39.90 -5.82
CA PHE A 81 5.56 -39.22 -7.10
C PHE A 81 4.22 -39.35 -7.83
N PHE A 82 3.64 -40.54 -7.85
CA PHE A 82 2.34 -40.77 -8.49
C PHE A 82 1.19 -40.12 -7.69
N GLY A 83 1.22 -40.23 -6.37
CA GLY A 83 0.29 -39.54 -5.48
C GLY A 83 0.42 -38.01 -5.58
N GLY A 84 1.65 -37.50 -5.57
CA GLY A 84 1.92 -36.07 -5.71
C GLY A 84 1.52 -35.51 -7.08
N TYR A 85 1.74 -36.25 -8.16
CA TYR A 85 1.33 -35.85 -9.51
C TYR A 85 -0.20 -35.77 -9.65
N MET A 86 -0.93 -36.69 -9.01
CA MET A 86 -2.39 -36.71 -9.03
C MET A 86 -3.00 -35.59 -8.17
N PHE A 87 -2.40 -35.29 -7.00
CA PHE A 87 -2.83 -34.20 -6.13
C PHE A 87 -2.47 -32.80 -6.68
N ASN A 88 -1.44 -32.66 -7.52
CA ASN A 88 -1.07 -31.35 -8.09
C ASN A 88 -2.16 -30.78 -9.03
N LYS A 89 -3.08 -31.61 -9.55
CA LYS A 89 -4.22 -31.14 -10.35
C LYS A 89 -5.34 -30.48 -9.55
N HIS A 90 -5.44 -30.70 -8.24
CA HIS A 90 -6.47 -30.08 -7.37
C HIS A 90 -6.00 -28.79 -6.70
N LYS A 91 -4.72 -28.43 -6.81
CA LYS A 91 -4.18 -27.24 -6.13
C LYS A 91 -4.47 -25.91 -6.86
N ASN A 92 -4.91 -26.00 -8.11
CA ASN A 92 -5.26 -24.81 -8.91
C ASN A 92 -6.66 -24.26 -8.60
N SER A 93 -7.54 -25.03 -7.94
CA SER A 93 -8.89 -24.58 -7.56
C SER A 93 -8.94 -23.93 -6.17
N ASP A 94 -8.13 -24.40 -5.21
CA ASP A 94 -8.15 -23.83 -3.85
C ASP A 94 -7.42 -22.47 -3.77
N GLN A 95 -6.45 -22.24 -4.66
CA GLN A 95 -5.72 -20.98 -4.71
C GLN A 95 -6.55 -19.86 -5.38
N SER A 96 -7.47 -20.18 -6.29
CA SER A 96 -8.39 -19.19 -6.85
C SER A 96 -9.39 -18.69 -5.82
N ASP A 97 -9.86 -19.55 -4.92
CA ASP A 97 -10.88 -19.18 -3.94
C ASP A 97 -10.30 -18.26 -2.84
N LEU A 98 -9.10 -18.57 -2.34
CA LEU A 98 -8.40 -17.71 -1.38
C LEU A 98 -7.98 -16.35 -1.96
N THR A 99 -7.53 -16.32 -3.21
CA THR A 99 -7.16 -15.05 -3.88
C THR A 99 -8.39 -14.19 -4.18
N PHE A 100 -9.52 -14.82 -4.52
CA PHE A 100 -10.80 -14.14 -4.71
C PHE A 100 -11.30 -13.50 -3.41
N GLU A 101 -11.23 -14.22 -2.29
CA GLU A 101 -11.65 -13.70 -0.98
C GLU A 101 -10.77 -12.53 -0.51
N LEU A 102 -9.45 -12.62 -0.71
CA LEU A 102 -8.52 -11.52 -0.42
C LEU A 102 -8.80 -10.29 -1.27
N ASN A 103 -9.10 -10.45 -2.57
CA ASN A 103 -9.44 -9.34 -3.46
C ASN A 103 -10.73 -8.65 -3.02
N LYS A 104 -11.74 -9.42 -2.61
CA LYS A 104 -13.01 -8.88 -2.09
C LYS A 104 -12.83 -8.08 -0.80
N LEU A 105 -12.02 -8.57 0.13
CA LEU A 105 -11.70 -7.83 1.36
C LEU A 105 -10.94 -6.53 1.06
N LYS A 106 -9.97 -6.57 0.14
CA LYS A 106 -9.25 -5.36 -0.28
C LYS A 106 -10.20 -4.34 -0.93
N GLU A 107 -11.15 -4.80 -1.75
CA GLU A 107 -12.15 -3.95 -2.37
C GLU A 107 -13.02 -3.21 -1.32
N GLU A 108 -13.50 -3.90 -0.30
CA GLU A 108 -14.27 -3.28 0.79
C GLU A 108 -13.45 -2.24 1.58
N VAL A 109 -12.17 -2.52 1.82
CA VAL A 109 -11.26 -1.58 2.48
C VAL A 109 -11.03 -0.34 1.61
N VAL A 110 -10.81 -0.51 0.31
CA VAL A 110 -10.64 0.61 -0.63
C VAL A 110 -11.90 1.48 -0.63
N ILE A 111 -13.08 0.88 -0.76
CA ILE A 111 -14.35 1.62 -0.81
C ILE A 111 -14.60 2.38 0.50
N SER A 112 -14.43 1.73 1.65
CA SER A 112 -14.64 2.39 2.96
C SER A 112 -13.65 3.52 3.21
N LYS A 113 -12.41 3.42 2.70
CA LYS A 113 -11.43 4.50 2.80
C LYS A 113 -11.66 5.64 1.80
N LEU A 114 -12.22 5.36 0.62
CA LEU A 114 -12.62 6.40 -0.34
C LEU A 114 -13.74 7.29 0.20
N ASP A 115 -14.61 6.78 1.07
CA ASP A 115 -15.68 7.55 1.72
C ASP A 115 -15.22 8.34 2.98
N ASN A 116 -13.92 8.30 3.29
CA ASN A 116 -13.37 8.94 4.48
C ASN A 116 -13.19 10.46 4.28
N GLN A 117 -13.40 11.27 5.33
CA GLN A 117 -13.24 12.73 5.27
C GLN A 117 -11.79 13.19 5.05
N SER A 118 -10.80 12.39 5.47
CA SER A 118 -9.38 12.74 5.31
C SER A 118 -8.88 12.52 3.88
N THR A 119 -8.29 13.55 3.29
CA THR A 119 -7.60 13.49 1.99
C THR A 119 -6.49 12.43 1.98
N SER A 120 -5.72 12.27 3.07
CA SER A 120 -4.64 11.28 3.11
C SER A 120 -5.17 9.85 3.08
N ALA A 121 -6.31 9.59 3.73
CA ALA A 121 -6.97 8.29 3.73
C ALA A 121 -7.48 7.91 2.34
N ARG A 122 -8.07 8.87 1.62
CA ARG A 122 -8.53 8.67 0.24
C ARG A 122 -7.36 8.47 -0.74
N LEU A 123 -6.27 9.24 -0.60
CA LEU A 123 -5.04 9.01 -1.37
C LEU A 123 -4.47 7.61 -1.14
N GLN A 124 -4.40 7.16 0.12
CA GLN A 124 -3.95 5.81 0.45
C GLN A 124 -4.85 4.75 -0.20
N ALA A 125 -6.17 4.95 -0.19
CA ALA A 125 -7.12 4.04 -0.82
C ALA A 125 -6.87 3.89 -2.32
N VAL A 126 -6.62 5.01 -3.02
CA VAL A 126 -6.27 5.03 -4.44
C VAL A 126 -4.94 4.31 -4.66
N GLY A 127 -3.93 4.55 -3.82
CA GLY A 127 -2.64 3.87 -3.91
C GLY A 127 -2.75 2.34 -3.84
N LEU A 128 -3.63 1.81 -2.97
CA LEU A 128 -3.87 0.36 -2.85
C LEU A 128 -4.41 -0.28 -4.13
N THR A 129 -5.08 0.49 -5.00
CA THR A 129 -5.56 -0.03 -6.30
C THR A 129 -4.43 -0.28 -7.29
N GLN A 130 -3.31 0.43 -7.17
CA GLN A 130 -2.15 0.25 -8.04
C GLN A 130 -1.40 -1.06 -7.75
N GLU A 131 -1.57 -1.63 -6.56
CA GLU A 131 -1.01 -2.93 -6.18
C GLU A 131 -1.84 -4.11 -6.69
N MET A 132 -3.00 -3.86 -7.28
CA MET A 132 -3.91 -4.89 -7.79
C MET A 132 -3.59 -5.25 -9.24
N SER A 133 -3.49 -6.55 -9.53
CA SER A 133 -3.26 -7.06 -10.89
C SER A 133 -4.48 -6.91 -11.80
N GLU A 134 -5.66 -6.98 -11.20
CA GLU A 134 -6.95 -6.80 -11.84
C GLU A 134 -7.82 -5.91 -10.94
N VAL A 135 -8.62 -5.04 -11.55
CA VAL A 135 -9.52 -4.14 -10.84
C VAL A 135 -10.95 -4.48 -11.24
N SER A 136 -11.83 -4.62 -10.25
CA SER A 136 -13.24 -4.91 -10.48
C SER A 136 -13.93 -3.73 -11.18
N ILE A 137 -15.05 -3.99 -11.86
CA ILE A 137 -15.92 -2.95 -12.42
C ILE A 137 -16.34 -1.95 -11.33
N LYS A 138 -16.55 -2.42 -10.10
CA LYS A 138 -16.96 -1.58 -8.97
C LYS A 138 -15.85 -0.62 -8.53
N ILE A 139 -14.60 -1.07 -8.45
CA ILE A 139 -13.46 -0.18 -8.14
C ILE A 139 -13.23 0.80 -9.30
N THR A 140 -13.34 0.35 -10.55
CA THR A 140 -13.24 1.22 -11.73
C THR A 140 -14.25 2.36 -11.66
N ASN A 141 -15.52 2.04 -11.38
CA ASN A 141 -16.58 3.03 -11.20
C ASN A 141 -16.33 3.95 -10.00
N ALA A 142 -15.81 3.41 -8.89
CA ALA A 142 -15.45 4.21 -7.73
C ALA A 142 -14.35 5.22 -8.06
N LEU A 143 -13.28 4.81 -8.77
CA LEU A 143 -12.21 5.71 -9.20
C LEU A 143 -12.72 6.78 -10.17
N LEU A 144 -13.55 6.40 -11.16
CA LEU A 144 -14.18 7.36 -12.08
C LEU A 144 -15.09 8.36 -11.35
N PHE A 145 -15.81 7.90 -10.32
CA PHE A 145 -16.59 8.78 -9.46
C PHE A 145 -15.68 9.75 -8.68
N THR A 146 -14.58 9.25 -8.10
CA THR A 146 -13.60 10.07 -7.38
C THR A 146 -12.99 11.16 -8.26
N ILE A 147 -12.69 10.88 -9.53
CA ILE A 147 -12.17 11.86 -10.50
C ILE A 147 -13.11 13.05 -10.72
N ASN A 148 -14.43 12.89 -10.53
CA ASN A 148 -15.39 13.97 -10.75
C ASN A 148 -15.84 14.64 -9.44
N ASN A 149 -15.71 13.95 -8.30
CA ASN A 149 -16.36 14.38 -7.06
C ASN A 149 -15.41 14.61 -5.89
N ASP A 150 -14.15 14.15 -5.92
CA ASP A 150 -13.26 14.36 -4.78
C ASP A 150 -12.92 15.85 -4.62
N PRO A 151 -13.05 16.42 -3.41
CA PRO A 151 -12.72 17.82 -3.19
C PRO A 151 -11.23 18.13 -3.40
N SER A 152 -10.34 17.14 -3.26
CA SER A 152 -8.90 17.33 -3.41
C SER A 152 -8.42 17.00 -4.83
N ASP A 153 -7.82 18.00 -5.48
CA ASP A 153 -7.15 17.85 -6.78
C ASP A 153 -6.16 16.68 -6.78
N ASN A 154 -5.41 16.50 -5.69
CA ASN A 154 -4.41 15.44 -5.56
C ASN A 154 -5.04 14.05 -5.60
N VAL A 155 -6.21 13.85 -4.97
CA VAL A 155 -6.91 12.55 -5.01
C VAL A 155 -7.48 12.30 -6.40
N ARG A 156 -7.98 13.34 -7.08
CA ARG A 156 -8.46 13.23 -8.47
C ARG A 156 -7.32 12.84 -9.41
N ILE A 157 -6.17 13.50 -9.32
CA ILE A 157 -4.95 13.19 -10.11
C ILE A 157 -4.49 11.75 -9.82
N ALA A 158 -4.38 11.36 -8.56
CA ALA A 158 -3.97 10.00 -8.20
C ALA A 158 -4.94 8.95 -8.76
N SER A 159 -6.24 9.26 -8.81
CA SER A 159 -7.27 8.36 -9.34
C SER A 159 -7.17 8.23 -10.86
N ILE A 160 -6.82 9.32 -11.57
CA ILE A 160 -6.50 9.29 -13.00
C ILE A 160 -5.31 8.37 -13.25
N GLU A 161 -4.23 8.54 -12.48
CA GLU A 161 -3.01 7.73 -12.61
C GLU A 161 -3.27 6.25 -12.36
N ALA A 162 -4.08 5.93 -11.34
CA ALA A 162 -4.46 4.56 -11.01
C ALA A 162 -5.27 3.87 -12.12
N LEU A 163 -5.97 4.62 -12.98
CA LEU A 163 -6.74 4.07 -14.09
C LEU A 163 -5.90 3.80 -15.36
N ILE A 164 -4.69 4.35 -15.47
CA ILE A 164 -3.83 4.19 -16.67
C ILE A 164 -3.59 2.72 -17.04
N PRO A 165 -3.25 1.80 -16.09
CA PRO A 165 -3.03 0.40 -16.41
C PRO A 165 -4.26 -0.29 -17.05
N PHE A 166 -5.45 0.24 -16.78
CA PHE A 166 -6.73 -0.31 -17.23
C PHE A 166 -7.29 0.40 -18.48
N GLY A 167 -6.52 1.29 -19.12
CA GLY A 167 -6.96 2.08 -20.28
C GLY A 167 -7.33 1.29 -21.55
N LYS A 168 -7.11 -0.03 -21.57
CA LYS A 168 -7.63 -0.93 -22.61
C LYS A 168 -9.14 -1.15 -22.49
N LEU A 169 -9.70 -0.97 -21.29
CA LEU A 169 -11.13 -1.08 -21.06
C LEU A 169 -11.85 0.16 -21.63
N GLU A 170 -12.88 -0.06 -22.43
CA GLU A 170 -13.64 1.01 -23.08
C GLU A 170 -14.35 1.91 -22.06
N GLU A 171 -14.80 1.34 -20.94
CA GLU A 171 -15.38 2.08 -19.81
C GLU A 171 -14.39 3.10 -19.22
N VAL A 172 -13.12 2.70 -19.04
CA VAL A 172 -12.07 3.59 -18.52
C VAL A 172 -11.79 4.72 -19.49
N ARG A 173 -11.61 4.41 -20.78
CA ARG A 173 -11.34 5.41 -21.82
C ARG A 173 -12.48 6.43 -21.92
N SER A 174 -13.72 5.95 -22.01
CA SER A 174 -14.90 6.80 -22.10
C SER A 174 -15.09 7.62 -20.83
N GLY A 175 -14.87 7.02 -19.65
CA GLY A 175 -14.94 7.70 -18.37
C GLY A 175 -13.94 8.85 -18.25
N LEU A 176 -12.68 8.64 -18.65
CA LEU A 176 -11.64 9.68 -18.64
C LEU A 176 -11.96 10.82 -19.62
N ILE A 177 -12.44 10.51 -20.83
CA ILE A 177 -12.86 11.53 -21.82
C ILE A 177 -14.04 12.35 -21.28
N ASN A 178 -15.04 11.69 -20.69
CA ASN A 178 -16.22 12.34 -20.12
C ASN A 178 -15.91 13.18 -18.87
N ALA A 179 -14.80 12.91 -18.19
CA ALA A 179 -14.35 13.69 -17.04
C ALA A 179 -13.79 15.06 -17.46
N ILE A 180 -13.20 15.22 -18.65
CA ILE A 180 -12.57 16.46 -19.13
C ILE A 180 -13.46 17.70 -18.95
N PRO A 181 -14.70 17.75 -19.48
CA PRO A 181 -15.53 18.96 -19.38
C PRO A 181 -15.98 19.29 -17.95
N GLN A 182 -15.82 18.36 -17.00
CA GLN A 182 -16.21 18.55 -15.60
C GLN A 182 -15.08 19.16 -14.76
N GLN A 183 -13.83 19.12 -15.24
CA GLN A 183 -12.69 19.57 -14.45
C GLN A 183 -12.50 21.08 -14.52
N LYS A 184 -12.47 21.71 -13.34
CA LYS A 184 -12.14 23.14 -13.18
C LYS A 184 -10.66 23.40 -12.92
N SER A 185 -9.94 22.39 -12.41
CA SER A 185 -8.53 22.50 -12.05
C SER A 185 -7.65 22.28 -13.28
N PRO A 186 -6.77 23.23 -13.65
CA PRO A 186 -5.82 23.06 -14.75
C PRO A 186 -4.89 21.87 -14.56
N LEU A 187 -4.48 21.57 -13.33
CA LEU A 187 -3.59 20.45 -13.03
C LEU A 187 -4.26 19.10 -13.31
N VAL A 188 -5.54 18.97 -12.95
CA VAL A 188 -6.31 17.75 -13.24
C VAL A 188 -6.52 17.57 -14.74
N LEU A 189 -6.74 18.66 -15.48
CA LEU A 189 -6.85 18.62 -16.95
C LEU A 189 -5.54 18.15 -17.62
N ILE A 190 -4.39 18.62 -17.14
CA ILE A 190 -3.07 18.18 -17.63
C ILE A 190 -2.90 16.68 -17.36
N SER A 191 -3.21 16.23 -16.14
CA SER A 191 -3.14 14.81 -15.77
C SER A 191 -4.05 13.93 -16.65
N LEU A 192 -5.28 14.38 -16.94
CA LEU A 192 -6.19 13.69 -17.87
C LEU A 192 -5.60 13.60 -19.28
N ALA A 193 -5.03 14.69 -19.80
CA ALA A 193 -4.42 14.71 -21.12
C ALA A 193 -3.24 13.73 -21.21
N GLU A 194 -2.36 13.73 -20.21
CA GLU A 194 -1.25 12.78 -20.12
C GLU A 194 -1.72 11.33 -20.01
N ALA A 195 -2.77 11.07 -19.23
CA ALA A 195 -3.33 9.74 -19.09
C ALA A 195 -3.91 9.24 -20.42
N LEU A 196 -4.68 10.08 -21.13
CA LEU A 196 -5.26 9.74 -22.43
C LEU A 196 -4.18 9.48 -23.49
N GLN A 197 -3.09 10.25 -23.47
CA GLN A 197 -1.93 10.01 -24.31
C GLN A 197 -1.27 8.65 -23.99
N LYS A 198 -1.03 8.35 -22.71
CA LYS A 198 -0.41 7.09 -22.27
C LYS A 198 -1.21 5.85 -22.67
N ILE A 199 -2.54 5.94 -22.66
CA ILE A 199 -3.41 4.80 -23.01
C ILE A 199 -3.72 4.71 -24.51
N GLY A 200 -3.20 5.64 -25.34
CA GLY A 200 -3.41 5.66 -26.79
C GLY A 200 -4.83 6.01 -27.20
N ALA A 201 -5.52 6.85 -26.43
CA ALA A 201 -6.89 7.29 -26.71
C ALA A 201 -6.96 8.54 -27.60
N VAL A 202 -5.81 9.15 -27.93
CA VAL A 202 -5.65 10.34 -28.78
C VAL A 202 -4.39 10.17 -29.63
#